data_AF-A0A3M7SS27-F1
#
_entry.id   AF-A0A3M7SS27-F1
#
_cell.length_a   1.000
_cell.length_b   1.000
_cell.length_c   1.000
_cell.angle_alpha   90.00
_cell.angle_beta   90.00
_cell.angle_gamma   90.00
#
_symmetry.space_group_name_H-M   'P 1'
#
loop_
_entity.id
_entity.type
_entity.pdbx_description
1 polymer ?
#
loop_
_entity_poly.entity_id
_entity_poly.type
_entity_poly.pdbx_seq_one_letter_code
_entity_poly.pdbx_strand_id
1 'polypeptide(L)'
;MSKRLTRKRKNDLEENALAKEDAIKGTLSSKLATIDKNVDKKAKKEEIEYRHWLMKSEPESRIENGFEMKFGVEDLKASKDKITHWDGVRNYEARNHMKAMKLGHKAFFYHSNCKTPGLVALMTICKESYPDFTAFDKNDAHFDPKSDINNPKWYMVDVQFDRDLKRFISLNELKQYHLMHKKNGGPLANLSLFTRSRLSVQGISDEEWNFIIELEDKSPL
;
A
#
# COMPACT_ATOMS: atom_id res chain seq x y z
N MET A 1 60.38 14.41 58.21
CA MET A 1 59.05 13.81 57.92
C MET A 1 58.50 14.34 56.59
N SER A 2 58.87 13.79 55.43
CA SER A 2 58.19 14.15 54.16
C SER A 2 58.53 13.19 53.00
N LYS A 3 58.16 11.91 53.11
CA LYS A 3 58.20 10.96 51.97
C LYS A 3 56.98 10.02 51.89
N ARG A 4 56.01 10.15 52.80
CA ARG A 4 54.78 9.32 52.83
C ARG A 4 53.56 10.01 52.21
N LEU A 5 53.59 11.33 52.01
CA LEU A 5 52.48 12.11 51.45
C LEU A 5 52.43 12.11 49.91
N THR A 6 53.50 11.66 49.24
CA THR A 6 53.62 11.68 47.77
C THR A 6 53.17 10.39 47.09
N ARG A 7 53.21 9.24 47.79
CA ARG A 7 52.81 7.94 47.21
C ARG A 7 51.30 7.73 47.19
N LYS A 8 50.60 8.19 48.24
CA LYS A 8 49.13 8.11 48.33
C LYS A 8 48.44 8.96 47.26
N ARG A 9 48.86 10.23 47.10
CA ARG A 9 48.33 11.11 46.04
C ARG A 9 48.57 10.60 44.62
N LYS A 10 49.67 9.87 44.38
CA LYS A 10 49.97 9.33 43.04
C LYS A 10 49.10 8.11 42.72
N ASN A 11 48.88 7.23 43.69
CA ASN A 11 47.94 6.12 43.55
C ASN A 11 46.49 6.63 43.39
N ASP A 12 46.08 7.64 44.17
CA ASP A 12 44.73 8.24 44.07
C ASP A 12 44.49 8.91 42.70
N LEU A 13 45.55 9.41 42.04
CA LEU A 13 45.49 9.99 40.69
C LEU A 13 45.46 8.92 39.59
N GLU A 14 46.21 7.83 39.73
CA GLU A 14 46.21 6.69 38.79
C GLU A 14 44.88 5.92 38.86
N GLU A 15 44.33 5.72 40.05
CA GLU A 15 43.03 5.04 40.25
C GLU A 15 41.86 5.88 39.71
N ASN A 16 41.90 7.20 39.87
CA ASN A 16 40.94 8.12 39.23
C ASN A 16 41.08 8.19 37.71
N ALA A 17 42.29 7.99 37.16
CA ALA A 17 42.50 7.95 35.72
C ALA A 17 41.95 6.65 35.10
N LEU A 18 42.19 5.50 35.73
CA LEU A 18 41.62 4.22 35.32
C LEU A 18 40.08 4.24 35.36
N ALA A 19 39.50 4.76 36.45
CA ALA A 19 38.05 4.87 36.58
C ALA A 19 37.41 5.76 35.51
N LYS A 20 38.11 6.82 35.06
CA LYS A 20 37.66 7.66 33.94
C LYS A 20 37.76 6.96 32.60
N GLU A 21 38.82 6.20 32.35
CA GLU A 21 38.96 5.41 31.12
C GLU A 21 37.88 4.33 31.00
N ASP A 22 37.57 3.64 32.10
CA ASP A 22 36.53 2.60 32.11
C ASP A 22 35.12 3.20 31.93
N ALA A 23 34.87 4.38 32.50
CA ALA A 23 33.62 5.11 32.26
C ALA A 23 33.50 5.57 30.79
N ILE A 24 34.61 5.99 30.16
CA ILE A 24 34.66 6.39 28.75
C ILE A 24 34.43 5.17 27.85
N LYS A 25 35.08 4.03 28.13
CA LYS A 25 34.91 2.77 27.39
C LYS A 25 33.48 2.23 27.54
N GLY A 26 32.89 2.28 28.73
CA GLY A 26 31.49 1.91 28.96
C GLY A 26 30.51 2.80 28.20
N THR A 27 30.80 4.10 28.11
CA THR A 27 29.98 5.06 27.35
C THR A 27 30.14 4.90 25.83
N LEU A 28 31.34 4.61 25.34
CA LEU A 28 31.60 4.31 23.93
C LEU A 28 30.94 2.99 23.50
N SER A 29 31.05 1.94 24.32
CA SER A 29 30.42 0.64 24.09
C SER A 29 28.89 0.74 24.08
N SER A 30 28.29 1.51 25.00
CA SER A 30 26.84 1.74 25.00
C SER A 30 26.39 2.60 23.81
N LYS A 31 27.18 3.59 23.38
CA LYS A 31 26.93 4.36 22.15
C LYS A 31 27.05 3.49 20.89
N LEU A 32 28.06 2.62 20.79
CA LEU A 32 28.22 1.66 19.70
C LEU A 32 27.05 0.67 19.65
N ALA A 33 26.66 0.08 20.79
CA ALA A 33 25.49 -0.80 20.86
C ALA A 33 24.15 -0.09 20.56
N THR A 34 24.06 1.22 20.81
CA THR A 34 22.89 2.04 20.45
C THR A 34 22.91 2.43 18.97
N ILE A 35 24.09 2.62 18.38
CA ILE A 35 24.29 2.82 16.94
C ILE A 35 23.90 1.54 16.20
N ASP A 36 24.38 0.36 16.61
CA ASP A 36 24.02 -0.92 15.97
C ASP A 36 22.51 -1.19 16.01
N LYS A 37 21.84 -0.94 17.15
CA LYS A 37 20.37 -1.06 17.26
C LYS A 37 19.60 -0.05 16.39
N ASN A 38 20.18 1.11 16.10
CA ASN A 38 19.59 2.11 15.21
C ASN A 38 19.94 1.89 13.73
N VAL A 39 21.06 1.22 13.44
CA VAL A 39 21.44 0.77 12.09
C VAL A 39 20.55 -0.39 11.68
N ASP A 40 20.24 -1.32 12.58
CA ASP A 40 19.34 -2.46 12.30
C ASP A 40 17.86 -2.06 12.20
N LYS A 41 17.38 -1.07 12.98
CA LYS A 41 16.03 -0.50 12.79
C LYS A 41 15.89 0.36 11.53
N LYS A 42 17.02 0.70 10.90
CA LYS A 42 17.11 1.41 9.62
C LYS A 42 17.64 0.49 8.52
N ALA A 43 17.53 -0.82 8.68
CA ALA A 43 17.33 -1.71 7.55
C ALA A 43 16.04 -1.26 6.88
N LYS A 44 16.18 -0.45 5.83
CA LYS A 44 15.11 -0.05 4.94
C LYS A 44 14.28 -1.28 4.64
N LYS A 45 13.03 -1.31 5.12
CA LYS A 45 11.99 -2.02 4.37
C LYS A 45 12.06 -1.35 3.01
N GLU A 46 12.61 -2.01 2.00
CA GLU A 46 12.49 -1.54 0.62
C GLU A 46 10.99 -1.33 0.41
N GLU A 47 10.59 -0.07 0.41
CA GLU A 47 9.21 0.29 0.21
C GLU A 47 8.99 0.02 -1.27
N ILE A 48 8.28 -1.07 -1.57
CA ILE A 48 8.00 -1.46 -2.94
C ILE A 48 7.28 -0.29 -3.59
N GLU A 49 7.93 0.34 -4.56
CA GLU A 49 7.32 1.39 -5.37
C GLU A 49 6.42 0.72 -6.41
N TYR A 50 5.11 0.74 -6.16
CA TYR A 50 4.14 0.12 -7.06
C TYR A 50 3.90 0.97 -8.31
N ARG A 51 3.97 0.31 -9.47
CA ARG A 51 3.55 0.87 -10.78
C ARG A 51 2.25 0.25 -11.28
N HIS A 52 1.84 -0.85 -10.66
CA HIS A 52 0.67 -1.63 -10.98
C HIS A 52 -0.29 -1.68 -9.79
N TRP A 53 -1.59 -1.65 -10.08
CA TRP A 53 -2.64 -1.56 -9.06
C TRP A 53 -3.78 -2.52 -9.35
N LEU A 54 -4.59 -2.79 -8.33
CA LEU A 54 -5.91 -3.40 -8.46
C LEU A 54 -6.92 -2.51 -7.74
N MET A 55 -8.00 -2.18 -8.43
CA MET A 55 -9.04 -1.28 -7.92
C MET A 55 -10.40 -1.96 -8.06
N LYS A 56 -11.12 -2.07 -6.94
CA LYS A 56 -12.40 -2.77 -6.84
C LYS A 56 -13.56 -1.82 -7.08
N SER A 57 -14.53 -2.25 -7.88
CA SER A 57 -15.81 -1.57 -8.08
C SER A 57 -16.94 -2.60 -8.17
N GLU A 58 -18.19 -2.17 -7.98
CA GLU A 58 -19.36 -3.06 -7.94
C GLU A 58 -20.18 -2.94 -9.23
N PRO A 59 -20.29 -4.00 -10.07
CA PRO A 59 -21.01 -3.91 -11.34
C PRO A 59 -22.53 -4.10 -11.21
N GLU A 60 -22.99 -4.68 -10.09
CA GLU A 60 -24.40 -4.97 -9.83
C GLU A 60 -25.02 -3.89 -8.94
N SER A 61 -26.33 -3.66 -9.08
CA SER A 61 -27.04 -2.66 -8.27
C SER A 61 -27.04 -3.06 -6.80
N ARG A 62 -26.56 -2.16 -5.95
CA ARG A 62 -26.63 -2.25 -4.50
C ARG A 62 -26.93 -0.87 -3.94
N ILE A 63 -27.93 -0.82 -3.05
CA ILE A 63 -28.27 0.41 -2.35
C ILE A 63 -27.57 0.40 -0.99
N GLU A 64 -26.80 1.45 -0.70
CA GLU A 64 -26.19 1.71 0.59
C GLU A 64 -26.63 3.07 1.10
N ASN A 65 -27.29 3.11 2.26
CA ASN A 65 -27.79 4.35 2.87
C ASN A 65 -28.66 5.22 1.92
N GLY A 66 -29.38 4.59 0.99
CA GLY A 66 -30.25 5.27 0.02
C GLY A 66 -29.57 5.64 -1.30
N PHE A 67 -28.28 5.33 -1.46
CA PHE A 67 -27.50 5.61 -2.66
C PHE A 67 -27.19 4.34 -3.44
N GLU A 68 -27.26 4.41 -4.76
CA GLU A 68 -26.85 3.30 -5.63
C GLU A 68 -25.32 3.31 -5.81
N MET A 69 -24.68 2.19 -5.49
CA MET A 69 -23.22 2.02 -5.51
C MET A 69 -22.68 1.44 -6.83
N LYS A 70 -23.55 1.25 -7.82
CA LYS A 70 -23.25 0.52 -9.05
C LYS A 70 -22.29 1.32 -9.94
N PHE A 71 -21.13 0.74 -10.22
CA PHE A 71 -20.21 1.19 -11.25
C PHE A 71 -19.40 0.01 -11.82
N GLY A 72 -19.84 -0.51 -12.96
CA GLY A 72 -19.18 -1.58 -13.71
C GLY A 72 -18.18 -1.08 -14.75
N VAL A 73 -17.53 -2.02 -15.43
CA VAL A 73 -16.56 -1.69 -16.49
C VAL A 73 -17.25 -1.08 -17.72
N GLU A 74 -18.48 -1.49 -18.00
CA GLU A 74 -19.27 -0.92 -19.09
C GLU A 74 -19.66 0.53 -18.81
N ASP A 75 -19.87 0.90 -17.55
CA ASP A 75 -20.12 2.29 -17.15
C ASP A 75 -18.86 3.15 -17.41
N LEU A 76 -17.67 2.64 -17.07
CA LEU A 76 -16.39 3.30 -17.42
C LEU A 76 -16.19 3.46 -18.94
N LYS A 77 -16.52 2.43 -19.73
CA LYS A 77 -16.44 2.50 -21.20
C LYS A 77 -17.43 3.52 -21.79
N ALA A 78 -18.58 3.70 -21.15
CA ALA A 78 -19.61 4.65 -21.56
C ALA A 78 -19.31 6.10 -21.13
N SER A 79 -18.46 6.30 -20.12
CA SER A 79 -18.01 7.63 -19.72
C SER A 79 -17.34 8.39 -20.85
N LYS A 80 -17.44 9.72 -20.81
CA LYS A 80 -16.78 10.60 -21.77
C LYS A 80 -15.27 10.30 -21.80
N ASP A 81 -14.73 10.14 -23.01
CA ASP A 81 -13.32 9.77 -23.26
C ASP A 81 -12.87 8.46 -22.57
N LYS A 82 -13.84 7.65 -22.11
CA LYS A 82 -13.68 6.47 -21.26
C LYS A 82 -12.92 6.76 -19.96
N ILE A 83 -13.11 7.96 -19.42
CA ILE A 83 -12.46 8.45 -18.20
C ILE A 83 -13.50 8.63 -17.10
N THR A 84 -13.14 8.22 -15.87
CA THR A 84 -13.91 8.55 -14.67
C THR A 84 -12.98 8.94 -13.52
N HIS A 85 -13.51 9.71 -12.58
CA HIS A 85 -12.88 9.85 -11.27
C HIS A 85 -13.16 8.60 -10.43
N TRP A 86 -12.18 8.18 -9.62
CA TRP A 86 -12.29 7.02 -8.74
C TRP A 86 -12.49 7.47 -7.29
N ASP A 87 -13.69 7.96 -7.00
CA ASP A 87 -14.06 8.54 -5.71
C ASP A 87 -14.45 7.47 -4.67
N GLY A 88 -14.96 7.92 -3.52
CA GLY A 88 -15.65 7.07 -2.55
C GLY A 88 -14.74 6.20 -1.69
N VAL A 89 -13.42 6.23 -1.91
CA VAL A 89 -12.47 5.50 -1.06
C VAL A 89 -12.39 6.13 0.33
N ARG A 90 -12.83 5.39 1.34
CA ARG A 90 -12.83 5.78 2.76
C ARG A 90 -11.93 4.91 3.65
N ASN A 91 -10.91 4.28 3.05
CA ASN A 91 -9.87 3.52 3.75
C ASN A 91 -8.52 4.26 3.66
N TYR A 92 -7.84 4.47 4.79
CA TYR A 92 -6.58 5.24 4.84
C TYR A 92 -5.43 4.61 4.05
N GLU A 93 -5.30 3.28 4.05
CA GLU A 93 -4.27 2.57 3.29
C GLU A 93 -4.57 2.66 1.78
N ALA A 94 -5.82 2.43 1.37
CA ALA A 94 -6.25 2.60 -0.02
C ALA A 94 -6.06 4.03 -0.53
N ARG A 95 -6.37 5.03 0.30
CA ARG A 95 -6.09 6.44 0.00
C ARG A 95 -4.60 6.70 -0.19
N ASN A 96 -3.75 6.13 0.67
CA ASN A 96 -2.31 6.30 0.53
C ASN A 96 -1.78 5.66 -0.77
N HIS A 97 -2.34 4.51 -1.19
CA HIS A 97 -2.06 3.93 -2.51
C HIS A 97 -2.44 4.89 -3.65
N MET A 98 -3.63 5.48 -3.61
CA MET A 98 -4.02 6.47 -4.62
C MET A 98 -3.10 7.68 -4.66
N LYS A 99 -2.65 8.18 -3.51
CA LYS A 99 -1.66 9.27 -3.43
C LYS A 99 -0.30 8.90 -4.02
N ALA A 100 0.04 7.61 -4.07
CA ALA A 100 1.28 7.12 -4.66
C ALA A 100 1.16 6.85 -6.18
N MET A 101 -0.04 6.85 -6.74
CA MET A 101 -0.25 6.64 -8.18
C MET A 101 0.34 7.79 -9.00
N LYS A 102 0.94 7.44 -10.15
CA LYS A 102 1.51 8.36 -11.13
C LYS A 102 0.83 8.22 -12.48
N LEU A 103 0.91 9.27 -13.30
CA LEU A 103 0.41 9.24 -14.67
C LEU A 103 1.01 8.06 -15.43
N GLY A 104 0.16 7.29 -16.12
CA GLY A 104 0.57 6.13 -16.90
C GLY A 104 0.70 4.83 -16.09
N HIS A 105 0.63 4.85 -14.75
CA HIS A 105 0.50 3.62 -13.97
C HIS A 105 -0.73 2.83 -14.42
N LYS A 106 -0.62 1.50 -14.40
CA LYS A 106 -1.68 0.60 -14.87
C LYS A 106 -2.42 -0.01 -13.68
N ALA A 107 -3.71 -0.29 -13.86
CA ALA A 107 -4.52 -0.92 -12.85
C ALA A 107 -5.44 -1.98 -13.45
N PHE A 108 -5.67 -3.06 -12.71
CA PHE A 108 -6.77 -3.97 -12.98
C PHE A 108 -8.09 -3.36 -12.48
N PHE A 109 -9.12 -3.38 -13.33
CA PHE A 109 -10.51 -3.19 -12.93
C PHE A 109 -11.06 -4.50 -12.39
N TYR A 110 -11.34 -4.55 -11.09
CA TYR A 110 -11.86 -5.74 -10.41
C TYR A 110 -13.35 -5.57 -10.08
N HIS A 111 -14.18 -6.47 -10.58
CA HIS A 111 -15.59 -6.58 -10.19
C HIS A 111 -15.70 -7.26 -8.82
N SER A 112 -16.22 -6.52 -7.85
CA SER A 112 -16.45 -6.97 -6.48
C SER A 112 -17.94 -6.99 -6.15
N ASN A 113 -18.30 -7.73 -5.09
CA ASN A 113 -19.65 -7.79 -4.55
C ASN A 113 -20.75 -8.08 -5.60
N CYS A 114 -20.43 -8.95 -6.56
CA CYS A 114 -21.33 -9.43 -7.60
C CYS A 114 -21.37 -10.96 -7.61
N LYS A 115 -22.26 -11.55 -8.40
CA LYS A 115 -22.36 -13.02 -8.53
C LYS A 115 -21.08 -13.66 -9.03
N THR A 116 -20.33 -12.97 -9.88
CA THR A 116 -19.11 -13.47 -10.53
C THR A 116 -17.95 -12.48 -10.33
N PRO A 117 -17.33 -12.44 -9.14
CA PRO A 117 -16.26 -11.49 -8.86
C PRO A 117 -14.95 -11.90 -9.54
N GLY A 118 -14.18 -10.93 -10.03
CA GLY A 118 -12.94 -11.18 -10.76
C GLY A 118 -12.41 -9.97 -11.51
N LEU A 119 -11.29 -10.17 -12.22
CA LEU A 119 -10.68 -9.16 -13.06
C LEU A 119 -11.35 -9.17 -14.44
N VAL A 120 -11.65 -7.98 -14.96
CA VAL A 120 -12.38 -7.83 -16.23
C VAL A 120 -11.66 -6.97 -17.27
N ALA A 121 -10.88 -5.98 -16.84
CA ALA A 121 -10.24 -5.04 -17.74
C ALA A 121 -8.96 -4.44 -17.13
N LEU A 122 -8.19 -3.81 -18.00
CA LEU A 122 -7.10 -2.90 -17.65
C LEU A 122 -7.56 -1.45 -17.79
N MET A 123 -7.00 -0.61 -16.93
CA MET A 123 -7.13 0.83 -16.99
C MET A 123 -5.80 1.51 -16.67
N THR A 124 -5.72 2.79 -16.96
CA THR A 124 -4.52 3.62 -16.76
C THR A 124 -4.86 4.82 -15.90
N ILE A 125 -3.97 5.19 -14.98
CA ILE A 125 -4.10 6.44 -14.23
C ILE A 125 -3.82 7.61 -15.19
N CYS A 126 -4.85 8.43 -15.46
CA CYS A 126 -4.76 9.58 -16.36
C CYS A 126 -4.76 10.92 -15.63
N LYS A 127 -4.98 10.92 -14.31
CA LYS A 127 -4.75 12.09 -13.43
C LYS A 127 -4.26 11.62 -12.06
N GLU A 128 -3.18 12.21 -11.57
CA GLU A 128 -2.66 11.93 -10.23
C GLU A 128 -3.63 12.40 -9.14
N SER A 129 -3.32 11.99 -7.91
CA SER A 129 -4.21 12.18 -6.78
C SER A 129 -4.59 13.62 -6.50
N TYR A 130 -5.88 13.87 -6.29
CA TYR A 130 -6.43 15.16 -5.89
C TYR A 130 -7.57 14.96 -4.87
N PRO A 131 -7.99 16.01 -4.12
CA PRO A 131 -9.04 15.90 -3.12
C PRO A 131 -10.33 15.29 -3.68
N ASP A 132 -10.89 14.33 -2.96
CA ASP A 132 -12.18 13.74 -3.30
C ASP A 132 -13.30 14.71 -2.92
N PHE A 133 -13.95 15.29 -3.92
CA PHE A 133 -15.02 16.26 -3.69
C PHE A 133 -16.29 15.64 -3.11
N THR A 134 -16.52 14.32 -3.27
CA THR A 134 -17.71 13.65 -2.74
C THR A 134 -17.71 13.59 -1.21
N ALA A 135 -16.52 13.69 -0.60
CA ALA A 135 -16.39 13.78 0.85
C ALA A 135 -17.00 15.06 1.45
N PHE A 136 -17.23 16.10 0.65
CA PHE A 136 -17.77 17.39 1.10
C PHE A 136 -19.26 17.58 0.78
N ASP A 137 -19.84 16.73 -0.07
CA ASP A 137 -21.24 16.81 -0.46
C ASP A 137 -22.13 16.01 0.50
N LYS A 138 -23.04 16.69 1.20
CA LYS A 138 -23.98 16.07 2.16
C LYS A 138 -24.99 15.14 1.50
N ASN A 139 -25.17 15.25 0.19
CA ASN A 139 -26.09 14.42 -0.58
C ASN A 139 -25.36 13.30 -1.31
N ASP A 140 -24.07 13.07 -1.04
CA ASP A 140 -23.32 11.94 -1.58
C ASP A 140 -23.24 10.80 -0.57
N ALA A 141 -23.22 9.55 -1.06
CA ALA A 141 -23.08 8.34 -0.27
C ALA A 141 -21.84 8.35 0.63
N HIS A 142 -20.79 9.06 0.21
CA HIS A 142 -19.48 9.05 0.83
C HIS A 142 -19.15 10.36 1.56
N PHE A 143 -20.15 11.16 1.90
CA PHE A 143 -19.98 12.35 2.73
C PHE A 143 -19.21 12.04 4.02
N ASP A 144 -18.18 12.84 4.34
CA ASP A 144 -17.49 12.79 5.62
C ASP A 144 -17.59 14.16 6.32
N PRO A 145 -18.44 14.31 7.36
CA PRO A 145 -18.59 15.59 8.07
C PRO A 145 -17.31 16.06 8.78
N LYS A 146 -16.29 15.20 8.87
CA LYS A 146 -14.99 15.52 9.47
C LYS A 146 -13.92 15.81 8.41
N SER A 147 -14.23 15.81 7.12
CA SER A 147 -13.30 16.21 6.06
C SER A 147 -13.42 17.72 5.81
N ASP A 148 -12.29 18.44 5.86
CA ASP A 148 -12.23 19.89 5.66
C ASP A 148 -11.70 20.19 4.25
N ILE A 149 -12.29 21.14 3.52
CA ILE A 149 -11.87 21.46 2.15
C ILE A 149 -10.45 22.04 2.07
N ASN A 150 -9.98 22.71 3.12
CA ASN A 150 -8.62 23.24 3.23
C ASN A 150 -7.62 22.19 3.71
N ASN A 151 -8.10 21.09 4.30
CA ASN A 151 -7.28 19.95 4.68
C ASN A 151 -8.00 18.62 4.41
N PRO A 152 -8.15 18.22 3.13
CA PRO A 152 -8.95 17.06 2.73
C PRO A 152 -8.42 15.77 3.32
N LYS A 153 -9.32 14.95 3.87
CA LYS A 153 -8.96 13.61 4.36
C LYS A 153 -8.87 12.59 3.25
N TRP A 154 -9.71 12.74 2.24
CA TRP A 154 -9.94 11.78 1.16
C TRP A 154 -9.49 12.36 -0.16
N TYR A 155 -8.98 11.46 -0.99
CA TYR A 155 -8.39 11.77 -2.28
C TYR A 155 -8.89 10.74 -3.27
N MET A 156 -8.85 11.08 -4.54
CA MET A 156 -9.17 10.22 -5.67
C MET A 156 -8.18 10.47 -6.81
N VAL A 157 -8.31 9.68 -7.87
CA VAL A 157 -7.54 9.80 -9.13
C VAL A 157 -8.53 9.75 -10.30
N ASP A 158 -8.09 10.14 -11.49
CA ASP A 158 -8.85 9.79 -12.71
C ASP A 158 -8.22 8.56 -13.36
N VAL A 159 -9.07 7.65 -13.80
CA VAL A 159 -8.69 6.45 -14.55
C VAL A 159 -9.31 6.48 -15.94
N GLN A 160 -8.56 5.97 -16.91
CA GLN A 160 -9.00 5.78 -18.28
C GLN A 160 -9.04 4.29 -18.61
N PHE A 161 -10.15 3.83 -19.20
CA PHE A 161 -10.21 2.48 -19.77
C PHE A 161 -9.08 2.27 -20.79
N ASP A 162 -8.36 1.15 -20.68
CA ASP A 162 -7.32 0.76 -21.63
C ASP A 162 -7.86 -0.32 -22.59
N ARG A 163 -8.09 -1.52 -22.05
CA ARG A 163 -8.65 -2.66 -22.79
C ARG A 163 -9.34 -3.64 -21.86
N ASP A 164 -10.21 -4.47 -22.42
CA ASP A 164 -10.67 -5.68 -21.74
C ASP A 164 -9.51 -6.67 -21.57
N LEU A 165 -9.60 -7.54 -20.57
CA LEU A 165 -8.76 -8.74 -20.53
C LEU A 165 -9.20 -9.70 -21.65
N LYS A 166 -8.28 -10.47 -22.24
CA LYS A 166 -8.58 -11.46 -23.29
C LYS A 166 -9.58 -12.51 -22.81
N ARG A 167 -9.61 -12.75 -21.50
CA ARG A 167 -10.65 -13.53 -20.82
C ARG A 167 -10.88 -13.02 -19.39
N PHE A 168 -12.04 -13.35 -18.85
CA PHE A 168 -12.33 -13.15 -17.43
C PHE A 168 -11.40 -14.00 -16.56
N ILE A 169 -10.83 -13.40 -15.51
CA ILE A 169 -10.02 -14.09 -14.50
C ILE A 169 -10.78 -14.04 -13.18
N SER A 170 -11.37 -15.17 -12.79
CA SER A 170 -12.27 -15.22 -11.63
C SER A 170 -11.51 -15.10 -10.29
N LEU A 171 -12.20 -14.63 -9.25
CA LEU A 171 -11.68 -14.67 -7.88
C LEU A 171 -11.30 -16.10 -7.44
N ASN A 172 -12.07 -17.11 -7.87
CA ASN A 172 -11.80 -18.51 -7.53
C ASN A 172 -10.49 -19.01 -8.13
N GLU A 173 -10.25 -18.71 -9.41
CA GLU A 173 -9.01 -19.04 -10.11
C GLU A 173 -7.80 -18.35 -9.44
N LEU A 174 -7.88 -17.05 -9.18
CA LEU A 174 -6.84 -16.31 -8.46
C LEU A 174 -6.57 -16.91 -7.08
N LYS A 175 -7.61 -17.38 -6.38
CA LYS A 175 -7.50 -17.99 -5.06
C LYS A 175 -6.77 -19.33 -5.12
N GLN A 176 -7.04 -20.15 -6.14
CA GLN A 176 -6.33 -21.41 -6.34
C GLN A 176 -4.84 -21.18 -6.58
N TYR A 177 -4.48 -20.27 -7.49
CA TYR A 177 -3.08 -19.89 -7.70
C TYR A 177 -2.43 -19.31 -6.44
N HIS A 178 -3.12 -18.42 -5.72
CA HIS A 178 -2.62 -17.87 -4.45
C HIS A 178 -2.30 -18.99 -3.44
N LEU A 179 -3.21 -19.95 -3.23
CA LEU A 179 -2.99 -21.05 -2.30
C LEU A 179 -1.84 -21.97 -2.74
N MET A 180 -1.72 -22.25 -4.03
CA MET A 180 -0.60 -23.02 -4.59
C MET A 180 0.73 -22.30 -4.39
N HIS A 181 0.82 -21.02 -4.75
CA HIS A 181 2.02 -20.20 -4.61
C HIS A 181 2.40 -19.95 -3.15
N LYS A 182 1.41 -19.83 -2.26
CA LYS A 182 1.66 -19.71 -0.82
C LYS A 182 2.29 -20.98 -0.23
N LYS A 183 1.95 -22.17 -0.77
CA LYS A 183 2.53 -23.44 -0.33
C LYS A 183 3.90 -23.72 -0.96
N ASN A 184 4.03 -23.46 -2.26
CA ASN A 184 5.17 -23.92 -3.05
C ASN A 184 6.14 -22.80 -3.46
N GLY A 185 5.85 -21.56 -3.11
CA GLY A 185 6.47 -20.38 -3.70
C GLY A 185 5.81 -20.00 -5.03
N GLY A 186 5.74 -18.70 -5.32
CA GLY A 186 5.28 -18.18 -6.60
C GLY A 186 4.75 -16.74 -6.51
N PRO A 187 4.50 -16.09 -7.66
CA PRO A 187 4.24 -14.65 -7.72
C PRO A 187 3.05 -14.19 -6.86
N LEU A 188 1.98 -14.98 -6.84
CA LEU A 188 0.74 -14.62 -6.13
C LEU A 188 0.72 -15.01 -4.64
N ALA A 189 1.83 -15.46 -4.06
CA ALA A 189 1.88 -15.95 -2.68
C ALA A 189 1.42 -14.91 -1.64
N ASN A 190 1.63 -13.61 -1.93
CA ASN A 190 1.33 -12.51 -1.02
C ASN A 190 0.23 -11.55 -1.52
N LEU A 191 -0.48 -11.92 -2.59
CA LEU A 191 -1.44 -11.06 -3.27
C LEU A 191 -2.43 -10.40 -2.29
N SER A 192 -2.43 -9.07 -2.29
CA SER A 192 -3.27 -8.23 -1.41
C SER A 192 -4.76 -8.54 -1.50
N LEU A 193 -5.21 -9.09 -2.63
CA LEU A 193 -6.59 -9.53 -2.83
C LEU A 193 -7.04 -10.53 -1.74
N PHE A 194 -6.12 -11.37 -1.27
CA PHE A 194 -6.38 -12.41 -0.26
C PHE A 194 -5.79 -12.08 1.12
N THR A 195 -4.69 -11.33 1.20
CA THR A 195 -4.04 -10.97 2.47
C THR A 195 -4.63 -9.70 3.11
N ARG A 196 -5.34 -8.88 2.32
CA ARG A 196 -5.97 -7.61 2.71
C ARG A 196 -7.39 -7.50 2.08
N SER A 197 -8.28 -8.42 2.44
CA SER A 197 -9.59 -8.57 1.78
C SER A 197 -10.46 -7.30 1.76
N ARG A 198 -10.40 -6.49 2.82
CA ARG A 198 -11.16 -5.22 2.96
C ARG A 198 -10.50 -4.01 2.28
N LEU A 199 -9.34 -4.18 1.65
CA LEU A 199 -8.65 -3.11 0.94
C LEU A 199 -9.15 -3.02 -0.50
N SER A 200 -9.70 -1.87 -0.91
CA SER A 200 -10.31 -1.66 -2.24
C SER A 200 -9.32 -1.20 -3.32
N VAL A 201 -8.24 -0.52 -2.93
CA VAL A 201 -7.15 -0.11 -3.81
C VAL A 201 -5.88 -0.78 -3.32
N GLN A 202 -5.26 -1.59 -4.15
CA GLN A 202 -4.18 -2.49 -3.77
C GLN A 202 -2.97 -2.26 -4.68
N GLY A 203 -1.77 -2.19 -4.11
CA GLY A 203 -0.53 -2.28 -4.88
C GLY A 203 -0.34 -3.71 -5.39
N ILE A 204 0.10 -3.84 -6.63
CA ILE A 204 0.41 -5.10 -7.30
C ILE A 204 1.89 -5.05 -7.68
N SER A 205 2.67 -6.05 -7.28
CA SER A 205 4.08 -6.12 -7.67
C SER A 205 4.20 -6.42 -9.17
N ASP A 206 5.37 -6.15 -9.76
CA ASP A 206 5.61 -6.47 -11.16
C ASP A 206 5.50 -7.98 -11.44
N GLU A 207 5.92 -8.82 -10.49
CA GLU A 207 5.76 -10.28 -10.59
C GLU A 207 4.29 -10.71 -10.57
N GLU A 208 3.50 -10.13 -9.66
CA GLU A 208 2.05 -10.40 -9.57
C GLU A 208 1.34 -9.94 -10.84
N TRP A 209 1.66 -8.74 -11.34
CA TRP A 209 1.11 -8.19 -12.57
C TRP A 209 1.40 -9.09 -13.76
N ASN A 210 2.68 -9.40 -14.00
CA ASN A 210 3.09 -10.22 -15.13
C ASN A 210 2.42 -11.60 -15.09
N PHE A 211 2.38 -12.23 -13.91
CA PHE A 211 1.72 -13.53 -13.77
C PHE A 211 0.22 -13.46 -14.11
N ILE A 212 -0.49 -12.44 -13.64
CA ILE A 212 -1.93 -12.27 -13.93
C ILE A 212 -2.15 -12.00 -15.41
N ILE A 213 -1.32 -11.17 -16.05
CA ILE A 213 -1.40 -10.93 -17.50
C ILE A 213 -1.16 -12.21 -18.29
N GLU A 214 -0.21 -13.06 -17.90
CA GLU A 214 0.01 -14.37 -18.55
C GLU A 214 -1.20 -15.31 -18.43
N LEU A 215 -2.04 -15.17 -17.40
CA LEU A 215 -3.25 -15.99 -17.30
C LEU A 215 -4.20 -15.73 -18.47
N GLU A 216 -4.19 -14.54 -19.07
CA GLU A 216 -5.04 -14.19 -20.21
C GLU A 216 -4.86 -15.16 -21.40
N ASP A 217 -3.68 -15.78 -21.53
CA ASP A 217 -3.32 -16.71 -22.62
C ASP A 217 -3.37 -18.19 -22.20
N LYS A 218 -3.80 -18.49 -20.96
CA LYS A 218 -3.92 -19.85 -20.42
C LYS A 218 -5.39 -20.24 -20.32
N SER A 219 -5.68 -21.53 -20.50
CA SER A 219 -7.02 -22.07 -20.19
C SER A 219 -7.36 -21.82 -18.72
N PRO A 220 -8.60 -21.44 -18.38
CA PRO A 220 -9.04 -21.35 -16.99
C PRO A 220 -8.80 -22.66 -16.24
N LEU A 221 -8.47 -22.56 -14.95
CA LEU A 221 -8.36 -23.71 -14.04
C LEU A 221 -9.72 -24.36 -13.75
#